data_AF-A0A519CLS3-F1
#
_entry.id   AF-A0A519CLS3-F1
#
_cell.length_a   1.000
_cell.length_b   1.000
_cell.length_c   1.000
_cell.angle_alpha   90.00
_cell.angle_beta   90.00
_cell.angle_gamma   90.00
#
_symmetry.space_group_name_H-M   'P 1'
#
loop_
_entity.id
_entity.type
_entity.pdbx_description
1 polymer ?
#
loop_
_entity_poly.entity_id
_entity_poly.type
_entity_poly.pdbx_seq_one_letter_code
_entity_poly.pdbx_strand_id
1 'polypeptide(L)'
;MGITIDNLVAMNLLFAGHGTDTPTGLLAHNADKTAFGLADFMQMDAVSAMTAFNLDATQYGAIMMWAGAWLTDVSSLPMVLKGGSGVMTASAFVNTTFGAADPINGGYLTNSLNLGGGWGIIGASLGAPAVDLTPEQSGNLLYGPLGLTTSAGAAIFLFGELSGQTPPIDFTTMQAGPQMEWNASTIAALYGIDVNAASAVRALMMGPIYGETTASFVPGYLMSTFGTTPYLTQPVSAWLHGWHDPVSAYLASGNPYDMTVGWASLETNETYYGSDGVLNGDGTSYTVCTGESSTCDKGESILEDGSNELPWHNTQMAIATYGLIGVEYLDGATGGFLTGDGDKVDVSGYAVVPVTCDATGTVEGIPVNICTASVDATTRSIQAKNLKTFTLLDATPSALPIFLGSDITLKSEKLSGLIIAGESTTTFYLDTRQNTNMTTAPLMSDLTKVFNIKSSSTIGADDADTMESSIVTNQETFAYWTNFDHPVDYLTVLFYLGAVLCIGNGLRLMMGAEEESAEETQVEKHDEAPVELNEAASE
;
A
#
# COMPACT_ATOMS: atom_id res chain seq x y z
N MET A 1 39.91 -29.89 -30.10
CA MET A 1 39.03 -29.70 -31.27
C MET A 1 39.42 -30.58 -32.46
N GLY A 2 40.70 -31.00 -32.62
CA GLY A 2 41.07 -31.97 -33.67
C GLY A 2 40.99 -31.43 -35.10
N ILE A 3 40.86 -30.12 -35.25
CA ILE A 3 40.77 -29.42 -36.54
C ILE A 3 42.11 -28.75 -36.86
N THR A 4 42.41 -28.63 -38.16
CA THR A 4 43.52 -27.82 -38.66
C THR A 4 42.93 -26.50 -39.16
N ILE A 5 43.47 -25.38 -38.68
CA ILE A 5 43.04 -24.03 -39.03
C ILE A 5 44.27 -23.16 -39.24
N ASP A 6 44.20 -22.24 -40.20
CA ASP A 6 45.27 -21.27 -40.42
C ASP A 6 45.36 -20.28 -39.23
N ASN A 7 46.56 -19.81 -38.91
CA ASN A 7 46.78 -18.94 -37.76
C ASN A 7 46.03 -17.60 -37.87
N LEU A 8 45.93 -17.02 -39.07
CA LEU A 8 45.22 -15.76 -39.27
C LEU A 8 43.71 -15.95 -39.13
N VAL A 9 43.20 -17.08 -39.64
CA VAL A 9 41.80 -17.50 -39.48
C VAL A 9 41.48 -17.74 -38.00
N ALA A 10 42.36 -18.42 -37.26
CA ALA A 10 42.21 -18.65 -35.82
C ALA A 10 42.23 -17.36 -35.01
N MET A 11 43.13 -16.43 -35.33
CA MET A 11 43.20 -15.13 -34.63
C MET A 11 41.94 -14.29 -34.88
N ASN A 12 41.43 -14.30 -36.11
CA ASN A 12 40.16 -13.65 -36.44
C ASN A 12 38.99 -14.30 -35.66
N LEU A 13 38.91 -15.64 -35.65
CA LEU A 13 37.88 -16.37 -34.90
C LEU A 13 37.89 -16.04 -33.40
N LEU A 14 39.06 -15.87 -32.79
CA LEU A 14 39.16 -15.61 -31.36
C LEU A 14 38.87 -14.15 -30.99
N PHE A 15 39.27 -13.18 -31.81
CA PHE A 15 39.33 -11.77 -31.40
C PHE A 15 38.67 -10.77 -32.38
N ALA A 16 37.94 -11.23 -33.39
CA ALA A 16 37.19 -10.33 -34.27
C ALA A 16 36.29 -9.38 -33.47
N GLY A 17 36.33 -8.10 -33.81
CA GLY A 17 35.54 -7.06 -33.14
C GLY A 17 35.92 -6.81 -31.67
N HIS A 18 37.05 -7.33 -31.17
CA HIS A 18 37.47 -7.07 -29.80
C HIS A 18 37.67 -5.57 -29.55
N GLY A 19 37.05 -5.06 -28.48
CA GLY A 19 37.03 -3.64 -28.11
C GLY A 19 36.08 -2.77 -28.95
N THR A 20 35.29 -3.36 -29.84
CA THR A 20 34.28 -2.65 -30.65
C THR A 20 32.88 -2.89 -30.10
N ASP A 21 31.89 -2.12 -30.53
CA ASP A 21 30.49 -2.27 -30.06
C ASP A 21 29.86 -3.61 -30.46
N THR A 22 30.43 -4.31 -31.45
CA THR A 22 29.95 -5.60 -31.96
C THR A 22 31.07 -6.65 -31.93
N PRO A 23 31.45 -7.15 -30.75
CA PRO A 23 32.44 -8.21 -30.64
C PRO A 23 31.89 -9.51 -31.26
N THR A 24 32.62 -10.15 -32.16
CA THR A 24 32.15 -11.39 -32.81
C THR A 24 33.08 -12.58 -32.59
N GLY A 25 34.33 -12.32 -32.20
CA GLY A 25 35.28 -13.37 -31.85
C GLY A 25 34.91 -14.10 -30.56
N LEU A 26 35.24 -15.38 -30.48
CA LEU A 26 34.88 -16.25 -29.34
C LEU A 26 35.40 -15.75 -27.99
N LEU A 27 36.51 -15.02 -27.96
CA LEU A 27 37.11 -14.44 -26.77
C LEU A 27 37.05 -12.90 -26.78
N ALA A 28 36.33 -12.32 -27.75
CA ALA A 28 36.17 -10.89 -27.89
C ALA A 28 35.12 -10.35 -26.91
N HIS A 29 35.28 -9.11 -26.50
CA HIS A 29 34.28 -8.36 -25.76
C HIS A 29 34.24 -6.93 -26.29
N ASN A 30 33.16 -6.18 -26.04
CA ASN A 30 33.09 -4.77 -26.35
C ASN A 30 33.98 -3.93 -25.43
N ALA A 31 34.17 -2.64 -25.72
CA ALA A 31 35.00 -1.76 -24.88
C ALA A 31 34.56 -1.77 -23.40
N ASP A 32 33.23 -1.82 -23.18
CA ASP A 32 32.64 -1.84 -21.85
C ASP A 32 32.62 -3.23 -21.20
N LYS A 33 33.11 -4.29 -21.87
CA LYS A 33 33.14 -5.66 -21.32
C LYS A 33 31.77 -6.17 -20.81
N THR A 34 30.70 -5.75 -21.47
CA THR A 34 29.31 -6.11 -21.19
C THR A 34 28.71 -6.99 -22.31
N ALA A 35 29.29 -6.97 -23.50
CA ALA A 35 28.94 -7.84 -24.62
C ALA A 35 30.13 -8.76 -24.93
N PHE A 36 29.85 -10.03 -25.23
CA PHE A 36 30.85 -11.07 -25.49
C PHE A 36 30.61 -11.69 -26.86
N GLY A 37 31.65 -11.76 -27.69
CA GLY A 37 31.52 -12.24 -29.06
C GLY A 37 31.23 -13.72 -29.19
N LEU A 38 31.42 -14.52 -28.13
CA LEU A 38 30.88 -15.88 -28.06
C LEU A 38 29.35 -15.89 -28.21
N ALA A 39 28.64 -14.96 -27.56
CA ALA A 39 27.18 -14.89 -27.63
C ALA A 39 26.75 -14.54 -29.05
N ASP A 40 27.39 -13.54 -29.66
CA ASP A 40 27.13 -13.12 -31.04
C ASP A 40 27.43 -14.27 -32.02
N PHE A 41 28.56 -14.95 -31.88
CA PHE A 41 28.92 -16.11 -32.70
C PHE A 41 27.87 -17.22 -32.63
N MET A 42 27.36 -17.52 -31.44
CA MET A 42 26.34 -18.56 -31.23
C MET A 42 24.98 -18.19 -31.80
N GLN A 43 24.69 -16.90 -31.98
CA GLN A 43 23.46 -16.40 -32.60
C GLN A 43 23.57 -16.28 -34.13
N MET A 44 24.79 -16.28 -34.69
CA MET A 44 24.98 -16.24 -36.14
C MET A 44 24.52 -17.54 -36.81
N ASP A 45 23.84 -17.40 -37.95
CA ASP A 45 23.57 -18.56 -38.80
C ASP A 45 24.86 -19.12 -39.40
N ALA A 46 24.82 -20.41 -39.76
CA ALA A 46 25.99 -21.13 -40.22
C ALA A 46 26.68 -20.48 -41.45
N VAL A 47 25.90 -19.95 -42.41
CA VAL A 47 26.45 -19.37 -43.63
C VAL A 47 27.17 -18.07 -43.32
N SER A 48 26.56 -17.23 -42.50
CA SER A 48 27.16 -15.97 -42.04
C SER A 48 28.44 -16.21 -41.24
N ALA A 49 28.43 -17.15 -40.29
CA ALA A 49 29.61 -17.48 -39.48
C ALA A 49 30.76 -18.06 -40.33
N MET A 50 30.47 -19.02 -41.22
CA MET A 50 31.48 -19.57 -42.13
C MET A 50 32.11 -18.49 -43.02
N THR A 51 31.29 -17.57 -43.52
CA THR A 51 31.76 -16.45 -44.36
C THR A 51 32.58 -15.45 -43.57
N ALA A 52 32.10 -15.01 -42.39
CA ALA A 52 32.74 -14.00 -41.56
C ALA A 52 34.11 -14.46 -41.04
N PHE A 53 34.25 -15.75 -40.71
CA PHE A 53 35.46 -16.32 -40.14
C PHE A 53 36.30 -17.11 -41.14
N ASN A 54 35.89 -17.21 -42.41
CA ASN A 54 36.57 -17.99 -43.45
C ASN A 54 36.77 -19.47 -43.03
N LEU A 55 35.69 -20.09 -42.53
CA LEU A 55 35.67 -21.48 -42.07
C LEU A 55 35.00 -22.38 -43.10
N ASP A 56 35.51 -23.60 -43.26
CA ASP A 56 34.75 -24.66 -43.92
C ASP A 56 33.69 -25.27 -42.99
N ALA A 57 32.77 -26.05 -43.56
CA ALA A 57 31.66 -26.65 -42.82
C ALA A 57 32.11 -27.60 -41.68
N THR A 58 33.26 -28.27 -41.84
CA THR A 58 33.81 -29.17 -40.82
C THR A 58 34.40 -28.37 -39.67
N GLN A 59 35.16 -27.32 -39.99
CA GLN A 59 35.72 -26.39 -39.01
C GLN A 59 34.62 -25.70 -38.21
N TYR A 60 33.63 -25.11 -38.90
CA TYR A 60 32.47 -24.48 -38.25
C TYR A 60 31.73 -25.45 -37.34
N GLY A 61 31.41 -26.66 -37.81
CA GLY A 61 30.71 -27.66 -37.01
C GLY A 61 31.46 -28.04 -35.73
N ALA A 62 32.79 -28.20 -35.82
CA ALA A 62 33.62 -28.48 -34.65
C ALA A 62 33.71 -27.31 -33.67
N ILE A 63 33.79 -26.07 -34.18
CA ILE A 63 33.86 -24.85 -33.36
C ILE A 63 32.52 -24.60 -32.67
N MET A 64 31.39 -24.67 -33.37
CA MET A 64 30.06 -24.55 -32.79
C MET A 64 29.81 -25.58 -31.70
N MET A 65 30.20 -26.84 -31.95
CA MET A 65 30.06 -27.91 -30.96
C MET A 65 30.91 -27.63 -29.73
N TRP A 66 32.15 -27.17 -29.89
CA TRP A 66 33.00 -26.80 -28.76
C TRP A 66 32.46 -25.57 -28.01
N ALA A 67 32.05 -24.51 -28.71
CA ALA A 67 31.51 -23.28 -28.12
C ALA A 67 30.24 -23.56 -27.32
N GLY A 68 29.28 -24.32 -27.89
CA GLY A 68 28.09 -24.75 -27.19
C GLY A 68 28.38 -25.67 -25.99
N ALA A 69 29.36 -26.57 -26.12
CA ALA A 69 29.82 -27.41 -25.02
C ALA A 69 30.54 -26.61 -23.92
N TRP A 70 31.25 -25.53 -24.27
CA TRP A 70 31.91 -24.66 -23.28
C TRP A 70 30.88 -23.87 -22.47
N LEU A 71 29.87 -23.30 -23.13
CA LEU A 71 28.75 -22.58 -22.49
C LEU A 71 27.98 -23.42 -21.45
N THR A 72 28.06 -24.74 -21.57
CA THR A 72 27.37 -25.70 -20.70
C THR A 72 28.35 -26.48 -19.81
N ASP A 73 29.60 -26.02 -19.71
CA ASP A 73 30.70 -26.64 -18.96
C ASP A 73 31.06 -28.09 -19.35
N VAL A 74 30.49 -28.62 -20.44
CA VAL A 74 30.84 -29.93 -21.01
C VAL A 74 32.26 -29.92 -21.59
N SER A 75 32.71 -28.77 -22.08
CA SER A 75 34.09 -28.55 -22.50
C SER A 75 34.72 -27.37 -21.77
N SER A 76 36.03 -27.19 -21.95
CA SER A 76 36.81 -26.15 -21.28
C SER A 76 37.83 -25.52 -22.22
N LEU A 77 38.11 -24.24 -22.03
CA LEU A 77 39.17 -23.51 -22.71
C LEU A 77 40.54 -23.89 -22.13
N PRO A 78 41.50 -24.39 -22.93
CA PRO A 78 42.86 -24.61 -22.47
C PRO A 78 43.58 -23.27 -22.26
N MET A 79 43.90 -22.93 -21.01
CA MET A 79 44.46 -21.62 -20.65
C MET A 79 45.90 -21.42 -21.12
N VAL A 80 46.58 -22.50 -21.53
CA VAL A 80 47.90 -22.43 -22.20
C VAL A 80 47.87 -21.55 -23.45
N LEU A 81 46.72 -21.45 -24.13
CA LEU A 81 46.55 -20.58 -25.30
C LEU A 81 46.66 -19.09 -24.96
N LYS A 82 46.54 -18.73 -23.68
CA LYS A 82 46.64 -17.38 -23.15
C LYS A 82 47.85 -17.21 -22.22
N GLY A 83 48.80 -18.13 -22.27
CA GLY A 83 50.02 -18.10 -21.44
C GLY A 83 49.81 -18.58 -20.00
N GLY A 84 48.63 -19.11 -19.67
CA GLY A 84 48.31 -19.69 -18.37
C GLY A 84 48.57 -21.20 -18.30
N SER A 85 48.07 -21.83 -17.22
CA SER A 85 48.09 -23.29 -17.05
C SER A 85 46.68 -23.80 -16.74
N GLY A 86 46.43 -25.09 -17.00
CA GLY A 86 45.12 -25.70 -16.75
C GLY A 86 44.06 -25.38 -17.81
N VAL A 87 42.80 -25.50 -17.40
CA VAL A 87 41.62 -25.32 -18.25
C VAL A 87 40.58 -24.45 -17.55
N MET A 88 39.65 -23.87 -18.32
CA MET A 88 38.62 -22.96 -17.82
C MET A 88 37.25 -23.31 -18.40
N THR A 89 36.28 -23.65 -17.55
CA THR A 89 34.87 -23.80 -17.94
C THR A 89 34.19 -22.42 -18.01
N ALA A 90 32.97 -22.34 -18.56
CA ALA A 90 32.26 -21.07 -18.64
C ALA A 90 31.82 -20.58 -17.24
N SER A 91 31.35 -21.48 -16.39
CA SER A 91 31.05 -21.15 -14.98
C SER A 91 32.28 -20.68 -14.21
N ALA A 92 33.43 -21.32 -14.40
CA ALA A 92 34.68 -20.90 -13.77
C ALA A 92 35.11 -19.52 -14.25
N PHE A 93 34.92 -19.21 -15.54
CA PHE A 93 35.16 -17.87 -16.07
C PHE A 93 34.25 -16.83 -15.42
N VAL A 94 32.94 -17.05 -15.38
CA VAL A 94 31.97 -16.13 -14.76
C VAL A 94 32.30 -15.91 -13.28
N ASN A 95 32.50 -16.99 -12.52
CA ASN A 95 32.82 -16.90 -11.09
C ASN A 95 34.15 -16.18 -10.84
N THR A 96 35.18 -16.44 -11.66
CA THR A 96 36.47 -15.73 -11.52
C THR A 96 36.31 -14.25 -11.83
N THR A 97 35.74 -13.92 -13.00
CA THR A 97 35.67 -12.54 -13.49
C THR A 97 34.70 -11.64 -12.72
N PHE A 98 33.75 -12.23 -11.98
CA PHE A 98 32.88 -11.48 -11.08
C PHE A 98 33.64 -10.93 -9.86
N GLY A 99 34.51 -11.74 -9.26
CA GLY A 99 35.19 -11.40 -8.00
C GLY A 99 36.69 -11.11 -8.13
N ALA A 100 37.27 -11.24 -9.32
CA ALA A 100 38.70 -11.08 -9.57
C ALA A 100 38.97 -10.60 -11.01
N ALA A 101 40.24 -10.50 -11.40
CA ALA A 101 40.64 -10.08 -12.74
C ALA A 101 40.22 -11.09 -13.82
N ASP A 102 39.92 -10.59 -15.02
CA ASP A 102 39.63 -11.40 -16.20
C ASP A 102 40.88 -12.23 -16.55
N PRO A 103 40.82 -13.57 -16.42
CA PRO A 103 41.98 -14.44 -16.63
C PRO A 103 42.28 -14.67 -18.13
N ILE A 104 41.40 -14.26 -19.04
CA ILE A 104 41.55 -14.38 -20.49
C ILE A 104 42.09 -13.06 -21.06
N ASN A 105 41.45 -11.94 -20.78
CA ASN A 105 41.77 -10.66 -21.42
C ASN A 105 42.43 -9.63 -20.50
N GLY A 106 42.51 -9.91 -19.20
CA GLY A 106 43.08 -9.01 -18.21
C GLY A 106 42.15 -7.84 -17.82
N GLY A 107 42.54 -7.12 -16.77
CA GLY A 107 41.69 -6.09 -16.16
C GLY A 107 40.45 -6.70 -15.51
N TYR A 108 39.36 -5.94 -15.41
CA TYR A 108 38.12 -6.36 -14.77
C TYR A 108 36.93 -6.15 -15.69
N LEU A 109 35.85 -6.93 -15.52
CA LEU A 109 34.58 -6.67 -16.19
C LEU A 109 33.91 -5.44 -15.56
N THR A 110 33.12 -4.70 -16.35
CA THR A 110 32.44 -3.50 -15.86
C THR A 110 31.45 -3.82 -14.75
N ASN A 111 30.62 -4.85 -14.94
CA ASN A 111 29.66 -5.32 -13.95
C ASN A 111 30.26 -6.45 -13.08
N SER A 112 31.39 -6.16 -12.43
CA SER A 112 32.07 -7.04 -11.47
C SER A 112 32.32 -6.30 -10.16
N LEU A 113 32.78 -7.00 -9.11
CA LEU A 113 33.10 -6.37 -7.83
C LEU A 113 34.21 -5.29 -7.96
N ASN A 114 35.07 -5.39 -8.97
CA ASN A 114 36.10 -4.39 -9.21
C ASN A 114 35.64 -3.22 -10.11
N LEU A 115 34.38 -3.22 -10.57
CA LEU A 115 33.74 -2.11 -11.31
C LEU A 115 34.56 -1.65 -12.53
N GLY A 116 35.00 -2.58 -13.38
CA GLY A 116 35.87 -2.27 -14.52
C GLY A 116 37.28 -1.78 -14.16
N GLY A 117 37.67 -1.90 -12.89
CA GLY A 117 38.90 -1.35 -12.32
C GLY A 117 38.70 -0.02 -11.58
N GLY A 118 37.46 0.47 -11.44
CA GLY A 118 37.13 1.67 -10.67
C GLY A 118 37.16 1.45 -9.15
N TRP A 119 36.97 0.21 -8.68
CA TRP A 119 37.05 -0.09 -7.25
C TRP A 119 38.45 0.20 -6.70
N GLY A 120 38.53 0.90 -5.57
CA GLY A 120 39.80 1.33 -4.99
C GLY A 120 40.28 2.70 -5.46
N ILE A 121 39.70 3.25 -6.54
CA ILE A 121 40.19 4.47 -7.21
C ILE A 121 39.24 5.66 -7.01
N ILE A 122 37.95 5.41 -6.81
CA ILE A 122 36.93 6.46 -6.73
C ILE A 122 35.95 6.27 -5.57
N GLY A 123 35.31 7.37 -5.16
CA GLY A 123 34.22 7.37 -4.18
C GLY A 123 34.63 6.84 -2.80
N ALA A 124 33.70 6.15 -2.13
CA ALA A 124 33.90 5.58 -0.80
C ALA A 124 34.94 4.45 -0.75
N SER A 125 35.37 3.94 -1.92
CA SER A 125 36.38 2.88 -2.03
C SER A 125 37.82 3.40 -2.18
N LEU A 126 38.05 4.72 -2.26
CA LEU A 126 39.38 5.28 -2.55
C LEU A 126 40.46 4.74 -1.58
N GLY A 127 41.48 4.09 -2.14
CA GLY A 127 42.59 3.49 -1.38
C GLY A 127 42.35 2.04 -0.97
N ALA A 128 41.18 1.46 -1.24
CA ALA A 128 40.92 0.05 -1.03
C ALA A 128 41.71 -0.83 -2.01
N PRO A 129 42.17 -2.03 -1.59
CA PRO A 129 42.76 -2.98 -2.51
C PRO A 129 41.71 -3.52 -3.48
N ALA A 130 42.17 -3.96 -4.66
CA ALA A 130 41.33 -4.70 -5.58
C ALA A 130 40.73 -5.93 -4.89
N VAL A 131 39.47 -6.23 -5.20
CA VAL A 131 38.80 -7.45 -4.74
C VAL A 131 39.41 -8.63 -5.49
N ASP A 132 39.73 -9.69 -4.75
CA ASP A 132 40.31 -10.93 -5.29
C ASP A 132 39.68 -12.12 -4.58
N LEU A 133 38.47 -12.48 -5.00
CA LEU A 133 37.75 -13.64 -4.48
C LEU A 133 38.12 -14.92 -5.21
N THR A 134 38.09 -16.03 -4.49
CA THR A 134 38.14 -17.35 -5.13
C THR A 134 36.89 -17.61 -5.98
N PRO A 135 36.97 -18.42 -7.05
CA PRO A 135 35.80 -18.78 -7.84
C PRO A 135 34.67 -19.40 -7.00
N GLU A 136 35.00 -20.12 -5.93
CA GLU A 136 34.02 -20.71 -5.01
C GLU A 136 33.27 -19.63 -4.21
N GLN A 137 33.97 -18.60 -3.73
CA GLN A 137 33.35 -17.46 -3.02
C GLN A 137 32.45 -16.66 -3.96
N SER A 138 32.92 -16.33 -5.16
CA SER A 138 32.08 -15.64 -6.17
C SER A 138 30.86 -16.48 -6.57
N GLY A 139 31.04 -17.79 -6.73
CA GLY A 139 29.95 -18.71 -7.03
C GLY A 139 28.91 -18.75 -5.91
N ASN A 140 29.33 -18.78 -4.64
CA ASN A 140 28.42 -18.69 -3.50
C ASN A 140 27.69 -17.33 -3.44
N LEU A 141 28.40 -16.24 -3.72
CA LEU A 141 27.84 -14.88 -3.75
C LEU A 141 26.79 -14.72 -4.86
N LEU A 142 27.00 -15.30 -6.04
CA LEU A 142 26.07 -15.22 -7.17
C LEU A 142 24.91 -16.20 -7.04
N TYR A 143 25.19 -17.46 -6.66
CA TYR A 143 24.30 -18.60 -6.85
C TYR A 143 24.05 -19.42 -5.58
N GLY A 144 24.67 -19.08 -4.46
CA GLY A 144 24.46 -19.76 -3.19
C GLY A 144 23.04 -19.56 -2.63
N PRO A 145 22.76 -20.04 -1.40
CA PRO A 145 21.43 -19.91 -0.79
C PRO A 145 20.91 -18.46 -0.70
N LEU A 146 21.81 -17.49 -0.54
CA LEU A 146 21.52 -16.04 -0.55
C LEU A 146 22.02 -15.36 -1.83
N GLY A 147 22.23 -16.12 -2.91
CA GLY A 147 22.90 -15.66 -4.12
C GLY A 147 22.22 -14.45 -4.75
N LEU A 148 23.00 -13.46 -5.18
CA LEU A 148 22.52 -12.20 -5.75
C LEU A 148 21.71 -12.37 -7.04
N THR A 149 21.87 -13.50 -7.73
CA THR A 149 21.11 -13.82 -8.97
C THR A 149 19.83 -14.61 -8.69
N THR A 150 19.57 -14.95 -7.43
CA THR A 150 18.34 -15.63 -7.00
C THR A 150 17.31 -14.61 -6.55
N SER A 151 16.02 -14.89 -6.76
CA SER A 151 14.94 -13.97 -6.34
C SER A 151 14.97 -13.69 -4.84
N ALA A 152 15.20 -14.71 -4.00
CA ALA A 152 15.25 -14.55 -2.56
C ALA A 152 16.50 -13.77 -2.10
N GLY A 153 17.68 -14.10 -2.63
CA GLY A 153 18.92 -13.41 -2.29
C GLY A 153 18.91 -11.93 -2.71
N ALA A 154 18.44 -11.63 -3.92
CA ALA A 154 18.28 -10.26 -4.39
C ALA A 154 17.28 -9.46 -3.54
N ALA A 155 16.13 -10.05 -3.19
CA ALA A 155 15.12 -9.40 -2.35
C ALA A 155 15.66 -9.09 -0.94
N ILE A 156 16.38 -10.04 -0.32
CA ILE A 156 17.00 -9.84 1.00
C ILE A 156 18.08 -8.76 0.93
N PHE A 157 18.92 -8.78 -0.12
CA PHE A 157 20.00 -7.80 -0.27
C PHE A 157 19.44 -6.38 -0.46
N LEU A 158 18.43 -6.22 -1.32
CA LEU A 158 17.75 -4.94 -1.54
C LEU A 158 17.01 -4.46 -0.28
N PHE A 159 16.30 -5.37 0.42
CA PHE A 159 15.71 -5.05 1.71
C PHE A 159 16.78 -4.54 2.69
N GLY A 160 17.92 -5.22 2.74
CA GLY A 160 19.08 -4.81 3.55
C GLY A 160 19.55 -3.39 3.25
N GLU A 161 19.84 -3.11 1.99
CA GLU A 161 20.33 -1.79 1.56
C GLU A 161 19.31 -0.67 1.80
N LEU A 162 18.02 -0.95 1.62
CA LEU A 162 16.95 0.06 1.68
C LEU A 162 16.36 0.24 3.08
N SER A 163 16.45 -0.76 3.95
CA SER A 163 16.00 -0.67 5.35
C SER A 163 17.12 -0.39 6.34
N GLY A 164 18.38 -0.67 5.97
CA GLY A 164 19.52 -0.64 6.88
C GLY A 164 19.52 -1.80 7.89
N GLN A 165 18.66 -2.80 7.73
CA GLN A 165 18.53 -3.98 8.59
C GLN A 165 18.38 -5.25 7.76
N THR A 166 18.76 -6.40 8.30
CA THR A 166 18.32 -7.68 7.74
C THR A 166 16.80 -7.82 7.93
N PRO A 167 16.10 -8.63 7.10
CA PRO A 167 14.77 -9.07 7.48
C PRO A 167 14.83 -9.83 8.84
N PRO A 168 13.72 -9.92 9.60
CA PRO A 168 13.69 -10.59 10.90
C PRO A 168 13.69 -12.13 10.73
N ILE A 169 14.77 -12.65 10.16
CA ILE A 169 15.00 -14.05 9.84
C ILE A 169 16.33 -14.48 10.45
N ASP A 170 16.34 -15.64 11.07
CA ASP A 170 17.57 -16.35 11.39
C ASP A 170 18.09 -17.04 10.12
N PHE A 171 19.21 -16.57 9.58
CA PHE A 171 19.79 -17.08 8.32
C PHE A 171 20.34 -18.51 8.40
N THR A 172 20.37 -19.12 9.58
CA THR A 172 20.77 -20.53 9.76
C THR A 172 19.56 -21.45 9.70
N THR A 173 18.46 -21.05 10.34
CA THR A 173 17.22 -21.86 10.46
C THR A 173 16.15 -21.47 9.44
N MET A 174 16.30 -20.29 8.82
CA MET A 174 15.31 -19.65 7.95
C MET A 174 13.95 -19.43 8.62
N GLN A 175 13.94 -19.31 9.96
CA GLN A 175 12.76 -19.01 10.77
C GLN A 175 12.84 -17.56 11.28
N ALA A 176 11.76 -17.09 11.92
CA ALA A 176 11.75 -15.77 12.56
C ALA A 176 12.95 -15.61 13.52
N GLY A 177 13.67 -14.50 13.38
CA GLY A 177 14.88 -14.20 14.14
C GLY A 177 15.09 -12.71 14.34
N PRO A 178 16.02 -12.29 15.22
CA PRO A 178 16.30 -10.88 15.44
C PRO A 178 16.91 -10.23 14.19
N GLN A 179 16.55 -8.98 13.93
CA GLN A 179 17.20 -8.19 12.89
C GLN A 179 18.62 -7.82 13.31
N MET A 180 19.51 -7.72 12.32
CA MET A 180 20.87 -7.22 12.47
C MET A 180 21.05 -6.00 11.57
N GLU A 181 21.91 -5.08 11.98
CA GLU A 181 22.28 -3.94 11.14
C GLU A 181 22.84 -4.41 9.80
N TRP A 182 22.36 -3.83 8.70
CA TRP A 182 22.86 -4.11 7.36
C TRP A 182 24.09 -3.27 7.06
N ASN A 183 25.27 -3.90 7.15
CA ASN A 183 26.54 -3.28 6.84
C ASN A 183 27.52 -4.30 6.22
N ALA A 184 28.70 -3.83 5.82
CA ALA A 184 29.69 -4.67 5.14
C ALA A 184 30.17 -5.86 6.00
N SER A 185 30.19 -5.74 7.33
CA SER A 185 30.56 -6.84 8.23
C SER A 185 29.48 -7.92 8.26
N THR A 186 28.21 -7.53 8.31
CA THR A 186 27.08 -8.46 8.23
C THR A 186 27.08 -9.21 6.89
N ILE A 187 27.26 -8.50 5.77
CA ILE A 187 27.35 -9.10 4.43
C ILE A 187 28.55 -10.03 4.31
N ALA A 188 29.73 -9.61 4.79
CA ALA A 188 30.93 -10.44 4.79
C ALA A 188 30.70 -11.79 5.51
N ALA A 189 30.03 -11.75 6.67
CA ALA A 189 29.68 -12.96 7.41
C ALA A 189 28.67 -13.85 6.69
N LEU A 190 27.62 -13.27 6.08
CA LEU A 190 26.59 -14.03 5.36
C LEU A 190 27.13 -14.76 4.13
N TYR A 191 28.07 -14.15 3.40
CA TYR A 191 28.60 -14.71 2.15
C TYR A 191 29.95 -15.42 2.29
N GLY A 192 30.62 -15.32 3.45
CA GLY A 192 31.95 -15.90 3.65
C GLY A 192 33.06 -15.20 2.87
N ILE A 193 32.97 -13.87 2.78
CA ILE A 193 33.93 -13.00 2.08
C ILE A 193 34.52 -11.97 3.05
N ASP A 194 35.54 -11.23 2.65
CA ASP A 194 36.09 -10.15 3.47
C ASP A 194 35.25 -8.85 3.36
N VAL A 195 35.49 -7.92 4.28
CA VAL A 195 34.73 -6.66 4.40
C VAL A 195 34.94 -5.73 3.19
N ASN A 196 36.12 -5.76 2.54
CA ASN A 196 36.37 -4.98 1.33
C ASN A 196 35.53 -5.53 0.17
N ALA A 197 35.55 -6.84 -0.05
CA ALA A 197 34.69 -7.50 -1.02
C ALA A 197 33.21 -7.22 -0.75
N ALA A 198 32.75 -7.36 0.50
CA ALA A 198 31.38 -7.05 0.88
C ALA A 198 30.99 -5.60 0.57
N SER A 199 31.86 -4.63 0.83
CA SER A 199 31.64 -3.23 0.47
C SER A 199 31.52 -3.03 -1.05
N ALA A 200 32.31 -3.78 -1.84
CA ALA A 200 32.23 -3.77 -3.29
C ALA A 200 30.90 -4.35 -3.81
N VAL A 201 30.37 -5.40 -3.16
CA VAL A 201 29.04 -5.94 -3.47
C VAL A 201 27.97 -4.87 -3.32
N ARG A 202 27.98 -4.13 -2.20
CA ARG A 202 27.01 -3.04 -1.97
C ARG A 202 27.07 -1.99 -3.07
N ALA A 203 28.28 -1.56 -3.42
CA ALA A 203 28.51 -0.56 -4.45
C ALA A 203 28.07 -1.05 -5.84
N LEU A 204 28.31 -2.33 -6.17
CA LEU A 204 27.83 -2.93 -7.40
C LEU A 204 26.29 -2.97 -7.44
N MET A 205 25.66 -3.47 -6.37
CA MET A 205 24.21 -3.65 -6.32
C MET A 205 23.47 -2.32 -6.37
N MET A 206 23.86 -1.33 -5.56
CA MET A 206 23.16 -0.04 -5.48
C MET A 206 23.66 1.01 -6.46
N GLY A 207 24.73 0.73 -7.21
CA GLY A 207 25.24 1.59 -8.26
C GLY A 207 24.90 1.03 -9.64
N PRO A 208 25.80 0.27 -10.29
CA PRO A 208 25.59 -0.25 -11.64
C PRO A 208 24.33 -1.08 -11.86
N ILE A 209 23.84 -1.82 -10.85
CA ILE A 209 22.71 -2.75 -11.06
C ILE A 209 21.35 -2.07 -10.78
N TYR A 210 21.11 -1.65 -9.53
CA TYR A 210 19.83 -1.10 -9.06
C TYR A 210 19.89 0.40 -8.71
N GLY A 211 20.95 1.11 -9.13
CA GLY A 211 21.07 2.54 -8.85
C GLY A 211 19.93 3.38 -9.43
N GLU A 212 19.80 4.62 -8.94
CA GLU A 212 18.66 5.50 -9.28
C GLU A 212 18.74 6.14 -10.69
N THR A 213 19.84 5.91 -11.42
CA THR A 213 20.04 6.54 -12.74
C THR A 213 19.63 5.62 -13.89
N THR A 214 19.30 6.21 -15.03
CA THR A 214 19.02 5.47 -16.28
C THR A 214 20.25 4.75 -16.85
N ALA A 215 21.45 5.06 -16.35
CA ALA A 215 22.67 4.34 -16.70
C ALA A 215 22.83 3.02 -15.92
N SER A 216 22.09 2.84 -14.84
CA SER A 216 22.06 1.59 -14.08
C SER A 216 21.27 0.53 -14.85
N PHE A 217 21.69 -0.73 -14.73
CA PHE A 217 21.20 -1.82 -15.56
C PHE A 217 19.68 -2.02 -15.45
N VAL A 218 19.12 -2.16 -14.23
CA VAL A 218 17.71 -2.48 -14.04
C VAL A 218 16.78 -1.35 -14.50
N PRO A 219 16.93 -0.09 -14.06
CA PRO A 219 16.14 1.02 -14.60
C PRO A 219 16.30 1.18 -16.11
N GLY A 220 17.53 1.10 -16.63
CA GLY A 220 17.80 1.20 -18.06
C GLY A 220 17.12 0.09 -18.85
N TYR A 221 17.14 -1.14 -18.35
CA TYR A 221 16.45 -2.28 -18.94
C TYR A 221 14.93 -2.08 -18.94
N LEU A 222 14.35 -1.64 -17.81
CA LEU A 222 12.91 -1.39 -17.71
C LEU A 222 12.44 -0.34 -18.71
N MET A 223 13.14 0.80 -18.78
CA MET A 223 12.78 1.91 -19.68
C MET A 223 12.99 1.56 -21.15
N SER A 224 14.10 0.90 -21.51
CA SER A 224 14.41 0.57 -22.90
C SER A 224 13.58 -0.60 -23.45
N THR A 225 13.26 -1.59 -22.61
CA THR A 225 12.54 -2.80 -23.02
C THR A 225 11.03 -2.58 -22.99
N PHE A 226 10.52 -1.90 -21.96
CA PHE A 226 9.07 -1.75 -21.75
C PHE A 226 8.55 -0.36 -22.06
N GLY A 227 9.44 0.61 -22.37
CA GLY A 227 9.04 1.98 -22.66
C GLY A 227 8.49 2.73 -21.44
N THR A 228 8.70 2.21 -20.23
CA THR A 228 8.24 2.84 -18.99
C THR A 228 9.10 4.05 -18.65
N THR A 229 8.53 4.98 -17.89
CA THR A 229 9.20 6.19 -17.42
C THR A 229 8.87 6.46 -15.96
N PRO A 230 9.76 7.12 -15.19
CA PRO A 230 9.46 7.49 -13.81
C PRO A 230 8.23 8.39 -13.64
N TYR A 231 7.89 9.15 -14.68
CA TYR A 231 6.71 10.02 -14.71
C TYR A 231 5.83 9.65 -15.89
N LEU A 232 4.55 9.44 -15.63
CA LEU A 232 3.53 9.11 -16.64
C LEU A 232 2.51 10.24 -16.74
N THR A 233 2.13 10.61 -17.97
CA THR A 233 1.02 11.54 -18.24
C THR A 233 -0.12 10.77 -18.89
N GLN A 234 -1.29 10.80 -18.27
CA GLN A 234 -2.49 10.09 -18.75
C GLN A 234 -3.76 10.82 -18.27
N PRO A 235 -4.92 10.61 -18.91
CA PRO A 235 -6.16 11.24 -18.48
C PRO A 235 -6.58 10.74 -17.09
N VAL A 236 -7.34 11.57 -16.35
CA VAL A 236 -7.87 11.23 -15.03
C VAL A 236 -8.69 9.93 -15.06
N SER A 237 -9.41 9.65 -16.14
CA SER A 237 -10.17 8.41 -16.29
C SER A 237 -9.28 7.16 -16.29
N ALA A 238 -8.07 7.23 -16.87
CA ALA A 238 -7.13 6.12 -16.83
C ALA A 238 -6.57 5.93 -15.42
N TRP A 239 -6.22 7.02 -14.72
CA TRP A 239 -5.82 6.97 -13.31
C TRP A 239 -6.90 6.35 -12.41
N LEU A 240 -8.15 6.82 -12.54
CA LEU A 240 -9.23 6.41 -11.66
C LEU A 240 -9.76 5.01 -11.96
N HIS A 241 -9.95 4.68 -13.23
CA HIS A 241 -10.73 3.50 -13.63
C HIS A 241 -9.90 2.42 -14.31
N GLY A 242 -8.62 2.64 -14.59
CA GLY A 242 -7.78 1.60 -15.18
C GLY A 242 -6.69 2.12 -16.12
N TRP A 243 -5.46 1.68 -15.91
CA TRP A 243 -4.38 1.78 -16.90
C TRP A 243 -3.62 0.46 -17.01
N HIS A 244 -3.05 0.21 -18.18
CA HIS A 244 -2.21 -0.95 -18.44
C HIS A 244 -0.74 -0.60 -18.19
N ASP A 245 -0.06 -1.42 -17.40
CA ASP A 245 1.36 -1.34 -17.11
C ASP A 245 2.11 -2.52 -17.78
N PRO A 246 2.94 -2.25 -18.81
CA PRO A 246 3.66 -3.28 -19.55
C PRO A 246 4.62 -4.12 -18.70
N VAL A 247 5.17 -3.55 -17.62
CA VAL A 247 6.06 -4.28 -16.71
C VAL A 247 5.27 -5.32 -15.92
N SER A 248 4.14 -4.91 -15.34
CA SER A 248 3.23 -5.80 -14.64
C SER A 248 2.67 -6.89 -15.56
N ALA A 249 2.34 -6.54 -16.82
CA ALA A 249 1.90 -7.51 -17.82
C ALA A 249 3.00 -8.54 -18.14
N TYR A 250 4.25 -8.10 -18.29
CA TYR A 250 5.39 -8.98 -18.51
C TYR A 250 5.66 -9.90 -17.32
N LEU A 251 5.57 -9.38 -16.09
CA LEU A 251 5.75 -10.20 -14.88
C LEU A 251 4.67 -11.28 -14.75
N ALA A 252 3.45 -11.01 -15.20
CA ALA A 252 2.34 -11.95 -15.14
C ALA A 252 2.32 -12.98 -16.30
N SER A 253 2.69 -12.58 -17.51
CA SER A 253 2.51 -13.41 -18.73
C SER A 253 3.79 -13.72 -19.51
N GLY A 254 4.90 -13.05 -19.21
CA GLY A 254 6.10 -13.04 -20.05
C GLY A 254 5.96 -12.22 -21.34
N ASN A 255 4.84 -11.52 -21.55
CA ASN A 255 4.58 -10.66 -22.69
C ASN A 255 4.13 -9.26 -22.22
N PRO A 256 4.90 -8.19 -22.48
CA PRO A 256 4.53 -6.85 -22.05
C PRO A 256 3.32 -6.28 -22.81
N TYR A 257 2.90 -6.92 -23.89
CA TYR A 257 1.74 -6.52 -24.69
C TYR A 257 0.50 -7.38 -24.41
N ASP A 258 0.54 -8.26 -23.41
CA ASP A 258 -0.63 -9.03 -23.00
C ASP A 258 -1.63 -8.10 -22.30
N MET A 259 -2.72 -7.79 -22.99
CA MET A 259 -3.79 -6.91 -22.51
C MET A 259 -4.77 -7.61 -21.57
N THR A 260 -4.61 -8.91 -21.28
CA THR A 260 -5.46 -9.63 -20.33
C THR A 260 -4.96 -9.51 -18.88
N VAL A 261 -3.73 -9.02 -18.69
CA VAL A 261 -3.05 -8.86 -17.40
C VAL A 261 -2.32 -7.52 -17.32
N GLY A 262 -1.81 -7.16 -16.15
CA GLY A 262 -1.03 -5.93 -15.97
C GLY A 262 -1.86 -4.65 -15.89
N TRP A 263 -3.09 -4.73 -15.40
CA TRP A 263 -3.95 -3.57 -15.19
C TRP A 263 -3.93 -3.12 -13.72
N ALA A 264 -4.00 -1.81 -13.51
CA ALA A 264 -4.11 -1.19 -12.20
C ALA A 264 -5.18 -0.08 -12.23
N SER A 265 -5.80 0.18 -11.08
CA SER A 265 -6.87 1.18 -10.92
C SER A 265 -6.86 1.76 -9.50
N LEU A 266 -7.30 3.00 -9.33
CA LEU A 266 -7.50 3.61 -8.01
C LEU A 266 -8.91 3.38 -7.46
N GLU A 267 -9.90 3.19 -8.34
CA GLU A 267 -11.27 2.87 -7.96
C GLU A 267 -11.60 1.42 -8.28
N THR A 268 -12.56 0.89 -7.52
CA THR A 268 -13.16 -0.42 -7.81
C THR A 268 -14.28 -0.20 -8.82
N ASN A 269 -14.17 -0.82 -9.99
CA ASN A 269 -15.19 -0.82 -11.04
C ASN A 269 -15.43 -2.27 -11.46
N GLU A 270 -16.51 -2.55 -12.20
CA GLU A 270 -16.71 -3.91 -12.75
C GLU A 270 -15.58 -4.29 -13.72
N THR A 271 -15.08 -3.33 -14.51
CA THR A 271 -14.01 -3.53 -15.50
C THR A 271 -13.04 -2.35 -15.54
N TYR A 272 -11.79 -2.61 -15.96
CA TYR A 272 -10.81 -1.55 -16.19
C TYR A 272 -11.20 -0.71 -17.41
N TYR A 273 -11.00 0.61 -17.32
CA TYR A 273 -11.28 1.53 -18.42
C TYR A 273 -10.42 1.23 -19.65
N GLY A 274 -11.08 0.99 -20.79
CA GLY A 274 -10.41 0.69 -22.06
C GLY A 274 -9.81 -0.72 -22.16
N SER A 275 -10.14 -1.62 -21.24
CA SER A 275 -9.59 -2.99 -21.19
C SER A 275 -10.34 -4.04 -22.01
N ASP A 276 -11.39 -3.66 -22.73
CA ASP A 276 -12.27 -4.59 -23.44
C ASP A 276 -12.85 -5.71 -22.53
N GLY A 277 -13.16 -5.36 -21.27
CA GLY A 277 -13.91 -6.23 -20.36
C GLY A 277 -13.07 -7.06 -19.40
N VAL A 278 -11.80 -6.70 -19.18
CA VAL A 278 -11.01 -7.28 -18.08
C VAL A 278 -11.62 -6.82 -16.76
N LEU A 279 -12.02 -7.78 -15.92
CA LEU A 279 -12.62 -7.53 -14.62
C LEU A 279 -11.59 -6.90 -13.67
N ASN A 280 -12.03 -5.91 -12.91
CA ASN A 280 -11.22 -5.22 -11.89
C ASN A 280 -11.54 -5.78 -10.47
N GLY A 281 -11.81 -7.08 -10.39
CA GLY A 281 -12.14 -7.84 -9.18
C GLY A 281 -13.58 -8.36 -9.13
N ASP A 282 -13.91 -9.11 -8.07
CA ASP A 282 -15.21 -9.78 -7.88
C ASP A 282 -16.22 -8.93 -7.07
N GLY A 283 -15.85 -7.69 -6.73
CA GLY A 283 -16.58 -6.84 -5.78
C GLY A 283 -16.36 -7.26 -4.33
N THR A 284 -16.46 -6.32 -3.39
CA THR A 284 -16.25 -6.57 -1.96
C THR A 284 -17.58 -6.84 -1.25
N SER A 285 -17.61 -7.86 -0.41
CA SER A 285 -18.75 -8.25 0.41
C SER A 285 -18.52 -7.88 1.88
N TYR A 286 -19.50 -7.21 2.48
CA TYR A 286 -19.44 -6.80 3.89
C TYR A 286 -20.51 -7.54 4.70
N THR A 287 -20.11 -8.10 5.84
CA THR A 287 -21.02 -8.62 6.86
C THR A 287 -21.10 -7.59 7.98
N VAL A 288 -22.31 -7.05 8.22
CA VAL A 288 -22.56 -6.02 9.23
C VAL A 288 -23.52 -6.55 10.29
N CYS A 289 -23.26 -6.25 11.55
CA CYS A 289 -24.09 -6.65 12.66
C CYS A 289 -25.42 -5.90 12.66
N THR A 290 -26.53 -6.62 12.73
CA THR A 290 -27.89 -6.02 12.74
C THR A 290 -28.27 -5.39 14.07
N GLY A 291 -27.52 -5.69 15.14
CA GLY A 291 -27.85 -5.32 16.53
C GLY A 291 -28.78 -6.31 17.25
N GLU A 292 -29.19 -7.40 16.61
CA GLU A 292 -29.98 -8.47 17.27
C GLU A 292 -29.10 -9.37 18.16
N SER A 293 -27.81 -9.53 17.78
CA SER A 293 -26.85 -10.29 18.59
C SER A 293 -26.28 -9.42 19.69
N SER A 294 -26.06 -9.98 20.88
CA SER A 294 -25.35 -9.31 21.97
C SER A 294 -23.83 -9.41 21.87
N THR A 295 -23.30 -10.02 20.81
CA THR A 295 -21.85 -10.24 20.60
C THR A 295 -21.19 -9.17 19.74
N CYS A 296 -21.95 -8.27 19.15
CA CYS A 296 -21.49 -7.18 18.29
C CYS A 296 -22.45 -6.00 18.40
N ASP A 297 -21.94 -4.82 18.07
CA ASP A 297 -22.73 -3.61 18.12
C ASP A 297 -23.51 -3.39 16.83
N LYS A 298 -24.67 -2.73 16.95
CA LYS A 298 -25.51 -2.45 15.78
C LYS A 298 -24.72 -1.64 14.75
N GLY A 299 -24.71 -2.12 13.52
CA GLY A 299 -24.01 -1.46 12.43
C GLY A 299 -22.52 -1.73 12.40
N GLU A 300 -21.95 -2.51 13.32
CA GLU A 300 -20.52 -2.87 13.31
C GLU A 300 -20.19 -3.79 12.12
N SER A 301 -19.11 -3.48 11.41
CA SER A 301 -18.53 -4.33 10.36
C SER A 301 -17.81 -5.52 10.99
N ILE A 302 -18.23 -6.74 10.63
CA ILE A 302 -17.70 -7.99 11.18
C ILE A 302 -16.73 -8.66 10.21
N LEU A 303 -17.09 -8.71 8.92
CA LEU A 303 -16.28 -9.36 7.89
C LEU A 303 -16.25 -8.52 6.62
N GLU A 304 -15.09 -8.47 5.98
CA GLU A 304 -14.87 -8.08 4.59
C GLU A 304 -14.38 -9.32 3.84
N ASP A 305 -15.12 -9.75 2.82
CA ASP A 305 -14.79 -10.94 2.01
C ASP A 305 -14.55 -12.22 2.83
N GLY A 306 -15.31 -12.37 3.91
CA GLY A 306 -15.26 -13.53 4.80
C GLY A 306 -14.15 -13.49 5.85
N SER A 307 -13.41 -12.39 5.96
CA SER A 307 -12.33 -12.17 6.94
C SER A 307 -12.65 -10.98 7.84
N ASN A 308 -12.32 -11.06 9.14
CA ASN A 308 -12.34 -9.90 10.03
C ASN A 308 -11.00 -9.13 10.02
N GLU A 309 -9.99 -9.62 9.31
CA GLU A 309 -8.70 -8.96 9.12
C GLU A 309 -8.72 -8.04 7.89
N LEU A 310 -8.06 -6.89 7.98
CA LEU A 310 -7.90 -5.96 6.86
C LEU A 310 -7.13 -6.65 5.71
N PRO A 311 -7.56 -6.57 4.43
CA PRO A 311 -7.07 -7.45 3.35
C PRO A 311 -5.56 -7.41 3.04
N TRP A 312 -4.84 -6.41 3.56
CA TRP A 312 -3.40 -6.21 3.36
C TRP A 312 -2.62 -6.07 4.67
N HIS A 313 -3.32 -6.11 5.81
CA HIS A 313 -2.79 -6.26 7.17
C HIS A 313 -3.41 -7.52 7.77
N ASN A 314 -3.14 -8.66 7.13
CA ASN A 314 -3.71 -9.96 7.49
C ASN A 314 -2.62 -10.95 7.89
N THR A 315 -3.01 -12.10 8.43
CA THR A 315 -2.11 -13.15 8.90
C THR A 315 -1.16 -13.62 7.80
N GLN A 316 -1.61 -13.70 6.54
CA GLN A 316 -0.77 -14.10 5.42
C GLN A 316 0.34 -13.08 5.13
N MET A 317 0.01 -11.78 5.12
CA MET A 317 0.97 -10.71 4.94
C MET A 317 1.97 -10.66 6.10
N ALA A 318 1.51 -10.85 7.34
CA ALA A 318 2.36 -10.91 8.51
C ALA A 318 3.37 -12.06 8.41
N ILE A 319 2.95 -13.25 7.96
CA ILE A 319 3.87 -14.37 7.75
C ILE A 319 4.86 -14.07 6.62
N ALA A 320 4.38 -13.57 5.48
CA ALA A 320 5.18 -13.29 4.29
C ALA A 320 6.25 -12.21 4.51
N THR A 321 5.97 -11.24 5.39
CA THR A 321 6.87 -10.14 5.75
C THR A 321 7.58 -10.37 7.09
N TYR A 322 7.48 -11.58 7.66
CA TYR A 322 8.10 -11.96 8.92
C TYR A 322 7.71 -11.03 10.10
N GLY A 323 6.48 -10.52 10.08
CA GLY A 323 5.91 -9.66 11.10
C GLY A 323 6.23 -8.17 10.94
N LEU A 324 6.93 -7.77 9.88
CA LEU A 324 7.17 -6.35 9.59
C LEU A 324 5.85 -5.60 9.30
N ILE A 325 4.87 -6.30 8.70
CA ILE A 325 3.51 -5.81 8.54
C ILE A 325 2.60 -6.64 9.45
N GLY A 326 2.06 -6.01 10.49
CA GLY A 326 1.20 -6.66 11.46
C GLY A 326 -0.23 -6.92 10.95
N VAL A 327 -1.00 -7.67 11.74
CA VAL A 327 -2.42 -7.91 11.50
C VAL A 327 -3.25 -6.75 12.07
N GLU A 328 -4.23 -6.28 11.31
CA GLU A 328 -5.23 -5.30 11.71
C GLU A 328 -6.62 -5.88 11.50
N TYR A 329 -7.56 -5.51 12.36
CA TYR A 329 -8.91 -6.06 12.36
C TYR A 329 -9.96 -4.98 12.12
N LEU A 330 -11.05 -5.39 11.49
CA LEU A 330 -12.25 -4.58 11.22
C LEU A 330 -13.14 -4.42 12.46
N ASP A 331 -12.93 -5.22 13.51
CA ASP A 331 -13.75 -5.20 14.74
C ASP A 331 -13.86 -3.77 15.31
N GLY A 332 -15.09 -3.36 15.61
CA GLY A 332 -15.47 -2.03 16.07
C GLY A 332 -15.66 -0.99 14.95
N ALA A 333 -15.37 -1.31 13.69
CA ALA A 333 -15.57 -0.36 12.59
C ALA A 333 -17.05 -0.13 12.32
N THR A 334 -17.48 1.13 12.37
CA THR A 334 -18.86 1.52 12.11
C THR A 334 -19.24 1.34 10.63
N GLY A 335 -20.40 0.73 10.40
CA GLY A 335 -21.12 0.67 9.14
C GLY A 335 -22.31 1.64 9.09
N GLY A 336 -22.40 2.60 10.00
CA GLY A 336 -23.43 3.65 9.99
C GLY A 336 -23.98 4.08 11.35
N PHE A 337 -23.60 3.42 12.44
CA PHE A 337 -24.00 3.76 13.81
C PHE A 337 -22.78 3.87 14.73
N LEU A 338 -22.79 4.84 15.62
CA LEU A 338 -21.80 5.01 16.69
C LEU A 338 -22.47 4.69 18.03
N THR A 339 -21.86 3.81 18.81
CA THR A 339 -22.33 3.44 20.15
C THR A 339 -21.91 4.45 21.20
N GLY A 340 -20.84 5.22 20.92
CA GLY A 340 -20.21 6.17 21.83
C GLY A 340 -19.09 5.57 22.67
N ASP A 341 -18.79 4.27 22.57
CA ASP A 341 -17.67 3.62 23.26
C ASP A 341 -16.93 2.64 22.35
N GLY A 342 -15.61 2.76 22.25
CA GLY A 342 -14.77 1.84 21.48
C GLY A 342 -14.97 1.86 19.95
N ASP A 343 -15.81 2.74 19.41
CA ASP A 343 -16.10 2.82 17.98
C ASP A 343 -14.85 3.12 17.14
N LYS A 344 -14.78 2.52 15.95
CA LYS A 344 -13.78 2.78 14.92
C LYS A 344 -14.45 3.14 13.61
N VAL A 345 -13.68 3.60 12.64
CA VAL A 345 -14.12 3.79 11.26
C VAL A 345 -13.12 3.14 10.31
N ASP A 346 -13.65 2.43 9.32
CA ASP A 346 -12.87 1.95 8.18
C ASP A 346 -12.71 3.07 7.15
N VAL A 347 -11.46 3.45 6.88
CA VAL A 347 -11.08 4.46 5.91
C VAL A 347 -10.95 3.81 4.53
N SER A 348 -12.06 3.25 4.03
CA SER A 348 -12.16 2.58 2.73
C SER A 348 -11.12 1.47 2.51
N GLY A 349 -10.89 0.65 3.53
CA GLY A 349 -9.91 -0.42 3.53
C GLY A 349 -8.44 0.03 3.56
N TYR A 350 -8.17 1.33 3.77
CA TYR A 350 -6.80 1.84 3.93
C TYR A 350 -6.35 1.93 5.39
N ALA A 351 -7.26 2.00 6.35
CA ALA A 351 -6.95 1.99 7.77
C ALA A 351 -8.23 1.77 8.57
N VAL A 352 -8.10 1.16 9.75
CA VAL A 352 -9.18 1.11 10.73
C VAL A 352 -8.72 1.93 11.94
N VAL A 353 -9.38 3.06 12.18
CA VAL A 353 -8.95 4.03 13.21
C VAL A 353 -10.04 4.33 14.23
N PRO A 354 -9.68 4.57 15.50
CA PRO A 354 -10.65 4.90 16.54
C PRO A 354 -11.37 6.22 16.25
N VAL A 355 -12.64 6.27 16.65
CA VAL A 355 -13.49 7.46 16.58
C VAL A 355 -13.56 8.08 17.97
N THR A 356 -13.43 9.40 18.04
CA THR A 356 -13.51 10.16 19.30
C THR A 356 -14.65 11.18 19.22
N CYS A 357 -15.58 11.17 20.18
CA CYS A 357 -16.77 12.03 20.18
C CYS A 357 -16.68 13.09 21.29
N ASP A 358 -16.21 14.29 20.95
CA ASP A 358 -15.80 15.30 21.93
C ASP A 358 -16.71 16.53 21.97
N ALA A 359 -17.62 16.63 20.99
CA ALA A 359 -18.47 17.79 20.80
C ALA A 359 -19.90 17.39 20.47
N THR A 360 -20.81 18.35 20.57
CA THR A 360 -22.21 18.19 20.17
C THR A 360 -22.64 19.34 19.29
N GLY A 361 -23.63 19.11 18.43
CA GLY A 361 -24.20 20.14 17.56
C GLY A 361 -25.61 19.80 17.11
N THR A 362 -26.01 20.40 16.00
CA THR A 362 -27.27 20.15 15.32
C THR A 362 -27.05 20.01 13.82
N VAL A 363 -27.83 19.13 13.17
CA VAL A 363 -27.89 18.95 11.71
C VAL A 363 -29.36 18.91 11.35
N GLU A 364 -29.84 19.86 10.53
CA GLU A 364 -31.26 19.95 10.14
C GLU A 364 -32.22 19.85 11.35
N GLY A 365 -31.96 20.62 12.41
CA GLY A 365 -32.78 20.59 13.65
C GLY A 365 -32.48 19.43 14.61
N ILE A 366 -31.84 18.35 14.14
CA ILE A 366 -31.60 17.13 14.91
C ILE A 366 -30.33 17.26 15.78
N PRO A 367 -30.40 17.01 17.10
CA PRO A 367 -29.23 17.01 17.97
C PRO A 367 -28.25 15.87 17.64
N VAL A 368 -26.97 16.20 17.48
CA VAL A 368 -25.91 15.24 17.14
C VAL A 368 -24.72 15.30 18.10
N ASN A 369 -24.00 14.18 18.21
CA ASN A 369 -22.61 14.12 18.66
C ASN A 369 -21.70 14.33 17.44
N ILE A 370 -20.67 15.14 17.59
CA ILE A 370 -19.66 15.39 16.57
C ILE A 370 -18.43 14.58 16.95
N CYS A 371 -18.12 13.61 16.09
CA CYS A 371 -17.03 12.68 16.29
C CYS A 371 -15.98 12.84 15.19
N THR A 372 -14.72 12.60 15.53
CA THR A 372 -13.59 12.74 14.62
C THR A 372 -12.74 11.48 14.62
N ALA A 373 -12.09 11.23 13.49
CA ALA A 373 -11.07 10.20 13.34
C ALA A 373 -10.01 10.70 12.36
N SER A 374 -8.77 10.25 12.53
CA SER A 374 -7.69 10.64 11.62
C SER A 374 -6.64 9.56 11.45
N VAL A 375 -5.94 9.63 10.32
CA VAL A 375 -4.79 8.79 9.98
C VAL A 375 -3.57 9.69 9.81
N ASP A 376 -2.52 9.43 10.58
CA ASP A 376 -1.25 10.14 10.44
C ASP A 376 -0.49 9.62 9.21
N ALA A 377 -0.37 10.50 8.21
CA ALA A 377 0.33 10.22 6.96
C ALA A 377 1.78 9.79 7.15
N THR A 378 2.47 10.23 8.20
CA THR A 378 3.88 9.88 8.43
C THR A 378 4.09 8.43 8.88
N THR A 379 3.02 7.76 9.27
CA THR A 379 3.07 6.39 9.82
C THR A 379 2.32 5.37 8.97
N ARG A 380 1.44 5.82 8.06
CA ARG A 380 0.61 4.93 7.24
C ARG A 380 1.12 4.78 5.81
N SER A 381 2.17 3.97 5.65
CA SER A 381 2.55 3.48 4.32
C SER A 381 1.47 2.52 3.81
N ILE A 382 0.99 2.76 2.59
CA ILE A 382 0.02 1.89 1.91
C ILE A 382 0.67 1.07 0.80
N GLN A 383 2.00 0.99 0.78
CA GLN A 383 2.78 0.21 -0.17
C GLN A 383 2.26 -1.22 -0.33
N ALA A 384 2.12 -1.94 0.78
CA ALA A 384 1.70 -3.34 0.78
C ALA A 384 0.27 -3.54 0.27
N LYS A 385 -0.62 -2.56 0.46
CA LYS A 385 -1.97 -2.57 -0.14
C LYS A 385 -1.89 -2.54 -1.67
N ASN A 386 -0.97 -1.73 -2.21
CA ASN A 386 -0.85 -1.49 -3.64
C ASN A 386 -0.01 -2.56 -4.35
N LEU A 387 1.08 -3.02 -3.73
CA LEU A 387 1.94 -4.07 -4.27
C LEU A 387 1.28 -5.45 -4.13
N LYS A 388 0.77 -5.76 -2.92
CA LYS A 388 0.05 -6.99 -2.57
C LYS A 388 0.74 -8.26 -3.07
N THR A 389 2.08 -8.30 -3.01
CA THR A 389 2.86 -9.44 -3.53
C THR A 389 2.88 -10.62 -2.57
N PHE A 390 2.57 -10.39 -1.29
CA PHE A 390 2.76 -11.33 -0.19
C PHE A 390 4.21 -11.83 -0.14
N THR A 391 5.15 -10.89 -0.21
CA THR A 391 6.58 -11.16 -0.08
C THR A 391 7.25 -10.07 0.76
N LEU A 392 8.54 -10.23 1.05
CA LEU A 392 9.34 -9.20 1.72
C LEU A 392 9.29 -7.83 1.01
N LEU A 393 9.05 -7.81 -0.31
CA LEU A 393 8.94 -6.58 -1.09
C LEU A 393 7.85 -5.64 -0.56
N ASP A 394 6.75 -6.17 -0.04
CA ASP A 394 5.65 -5.38 0.54
C ASP A 394 6.11 -4.56 1.75
N ALA A 395 7.13 -5.03 2.47
CA ALA A 395 7.73 -4.36 3.63
C ALA A 395 9.07 -3.65 3.32
N THR A 396 9.63 -3.80 2.12
CA THR A 396 10.89 -3.15 1.73
C THR A 396 10.68 -1.64 1.61
N PRO A 397 11.38 -0.80 2.39
CA PRO A 397 11.26 0.64 2.25
C PRO A 397 11.57 1.09 0.83
N SER A 398 10.92 2.15 0.37
CA SER A 398 11.06 2.74 -0.97
C SER A 398 10.59 1.91 -2.17
N ALA A 399 10.07 0.68 -1.98
CA ALA A 399 9.60 -0.13 -3.11
C ALA A 399 8.42 0.54 -3.85
N LEU A 400 7.48 1.12 -3.10
CA LEU A 400 6.42 2.01 -3.58
C LEU A 400 6.03 2.97 -2.45
N PRO A 401 6.74 4.10 -2.28
CA PRO A 401 6.71 4.90 -1.06
C PRO A 401 5.50 5.85 -0.99
N ILE A 402 4.30 5.26 -1.04
CA ILE A 402 3.01 5.96 -0.98
C ILE A 402 2.45 5.87 0.43
N PHE A 403 2.05 7.02 0.96
CA PHE A 403 1.49 7.18 2.29
C PHE A 403 0.07 7.77 2.24
N LEU A 404 -0.73 7.48 3.25
CA LEU A 404 -2.12 7.92 3.36
C LEU A 404 -2.33 8.74 4.63
N GLY A 405 -2.84 9.96 4.49
CA GLY A 405 -3.43 10.71 5.59
C GLY A 405 -4.93 10.85 5.39
N SER A 406 -5.70 10.89 6.48
CA SER A 406 -7.13 11.13 6.40
C SER A 406 -7.62 11.91 7.61
N ASP A 407 -8.54 12.84 7.37
CA ASP A 407 -9.29 13.55 8.40
C ASP A 407 -10.77 13.29 8.16
N ILE A 408 -11.46 12.79 9.19
CA ILE A 408 -12.86 12.35 9.12
C ILE A 408 -13.64 13.04 10.23
N THR A 409 -14.81 13.56 9.88
CA THR A 409 -15.82 14.03 10.83
C THR A 409 -17.12 13.29 10.59
N LEU A 410 -17.67 12.70 11.64
CA LEU A 410 -18.94 12.00 11.66
C LEU A 410 -19.88 12.74 12.62
N LYS A 411 -21.15 12.86 12.24
CA LYS A 411 -22.20 13.48 13.05
C LYS A 411 -23.29 12.44 13.30
N SER A 412 -23.30 11.88 14.49
CA SER A 412 -24.28 10.85 14.88
C SER A 412 -25.41 11.46 15.70
N GLU A 413 -26.65 11.10 15.39
CA GLU A 413 -27.81 11.48 16.21
C GLU A 413 -27.65 10.94 17.64
N LYS A 414 -27.98 11.77 18.64
CA LYS A 414 -27.61 11.55 20.04
C LYS A 414 -28.16 10.27 20.68
N LEU A 415 -29.31 9.76 20.22
CA LEU A 415 -30.01 8.67 20.90
C LEU A 415 -29.85 7.35 20.18
N SER A 416 -30.04 7.37 18.87
CA SER A 416 -29.92 6.19 18.01
C SER A 416 -28.48 5.87 17.65
N GLY A 417 -27.58 6.84 17.75
CA GLY A 417 -26.20 6.72 17.28
C GLY A 417 -26.06 6.73 15.76
N LEU A 418 -27.17 6.90 15.00
CA LEU A 418 -27.15 6.88 13.55
C LEU A 418 -26.33 8.05 12.99
N ILE A 419 -25.37 7.78 12.10
CA ILE A 419 -24.60 8.81 11.42
C ILE A 419 -25.50 9.46 10.35
N ILE A 420 -25.85 10.72 10.55
CA ILE A 420 -26.75 11.47 9.66
C ILE A 420 -26.02 12.52 8.82
N ALA A 421 -24.76 12.80 9.13
CA ALA A 421 -23.89 13.59 8.28
C ALA A 421 -22.43 13.22 8.52
N GLY A 422 -21.60 13.43 7.51
CA GLY A 422 -20.17 13.19 7.63
C GLY A 422 -19.40 13.82 6.49
N GLU A 423 -18.12 14.07 6.73
CA GLU A 423 -17.17 14.49 5.72
C GLU A 423 -15.82 13.84 5.98
N SER A 424 -15.11 13.54 4.90
CA SER A 424 -13.74 13.03 4.94
C SER A 424 -12.89 13.71 3.89
N THR A 425 -11.62 13.95 4.24
CA THR A 425 -10.58 14.32 3.30
C THR A 425 -9.44 13.33 3.43
N THR A 426 -9.35 12.40 2.48
CA THR A 426 -8.26 11.42 2.40
C THR A 426 -7.24 11.92 1.39
N THR A 427 -5.98 12.06 1.81
CA THR A 427 -4.88 12.57 0.99
C THR A 427 -3.83 11.49 0.80
N PHE A 428 -3.40 11.32 -0.44
CA PHE A 428 -2.34 10.42 -0.84
C PHE A 428 -1.04 11.20 -1.01
N TYR A 429 0.01 10.71 -0.39
CA TYR A 429 1.32 11.33 -0.37
C TYR A 429 2.35 10.40 -1.01
N LEU A 430 3.34 11.00 -1.67
CA LEU A 430 4.54 10.33 -2.11
C LEU A 430 5.70 10.82 -1.25
N ASP A 431 6.46 9.91 -0.65
CA ASP A 431 7.74 10.26 -0.04
C ASP A 431 8.76 10.47 -1.15
N THR A 432 9.38 11.65 -1.15
CA THR A 432 10.26 12.12 -2.22
C THR A 432 11.73 12.11 -1.85
N ARG A 433 12.08 11.55 -0.68
CA ARG A 433 13.47 11.32 -0.30
C ARG A 433 14.16 10.38 -1.30
N GLN A 434 15.48 10.38 -1.32
CA GLN A 434 16.23 9.33 -2.01
C GLN A 434 15.93 7.98 -1.36
N ASN A 435 15.92 6.91 -2.16
CA ASN A 435 15.45 5.59 -1.71
C ASN A 435 16.21 5.09 -0.46
N THR A 436 17.52 5.30 -0.42
CA THR A 436 18.43 4.94 0.67
C THR A 436 18.25 5.78 1.94
N ASN A 437 17.50 6.89 1.88
CA ASN A 437 17.17 7.73 3.02
C ASN A 437 15.80 7.40 3.63
N MET A 438 15.06 6.42 3.09
CA MET A 438 13.74 6.01 3.57
C MET A 438 13.78 4.92 4.66
N THR A 439 14.93 4.71 5.30
CA THR A 439 15.11 3.74 6.39
C THR A 439 14.36 4.11 7.67
N THR A 440 13.89 5.36 7.78
CA THR A 440 13.09 5.86 8.90
C THR A 440 11.75 6.41 8.40
N ALA A 441 10.78 6.50 9.32
CA ALA A 441 9.52 7.19 9.06
C ALA A 441 9.77 8.62 8.50
N PRO A 442 9.01 9.04 7.47
CA PRO A 442 9.15 10.37 6.88
C PRO A 442 8.64 11.45 7.83
N LEU A 443 9.15 12.67 7.66
CA LEU A 443 8.49 13.87 8.17
C LEU A 443 7.45 14.36 7.17
N MET A 444 6.48 15.16 7.61
CA MET A 444 5.51 15.78 6.69
C MET A 444 6.17 16.66 5.60
N SER A 445 7.39 17.17 5.84
CA SER A 445 8.18 17.92 4.84
C SER A 445 8.75 17.04 3.73
N ASP A 446 8.86 15.73 3.96
CA ASP A 446 9.38 14.75 3.00
C ASP A 446 8.27 14.24 2.06
N LEU A 447 7.01 14.44 2.48
CA LEU A 447 5.81 13.96 1.81
C LEU A 447 5.24 15.03 0.86
N THR A 448 5.13 14.66 -0.42
CA THR A 448 4.46 15.47 -1.44
C THR A 448 3.05 14.98 -1.68
N LYS A 449 2.06 15.88 -1.63
CA LYS A 449 0.66 15.54 -1.96
C LYS A 449 0.55 15.19 -3.44
N VAL A 450 -0.02 14.02 -3.74
CA VAL A 450 -0.30 13.59 -5.11
C VAL A 450 -1.73 13.97 -5.49
N PHE A 451 -2.71 13.51 -4.70
CA PHE A 451 -4.12 13.86 -4.85
C PHE A 451 -4.86 13.70 -3.51
N ASN A 452 -6.10 14.19 -3.45
CA ASN A 452 -7.01 13.90 -2.35
C ASN A 452 -8.40 13.55 -2.85
N ILE A 453 -9.11 12.77 -2.04
CA ILE A 453 -10.51 12.45 -2.19
C ILE A 453 -11.25 13.17 -1.07
N LYS A 454 -12.25 13.96 -1.44
CA LYS A 454 -13.16 14.59 -0.50
C LYS A 454 -14.53 13.98 -0.69
N SER A 455 -15.06 13.40 0.38
CA SER A 455 -16.41 12.86 0.41
C SER A 455 -17.19 13.58 1.49
N SER A 456 -18.42 13.96 1.20
CA SER A 456 -19.33 14.48 2.19
C SER A 456 -20.75 14.01 1.91
N SER A 457 -21.49 13.78 2.98
CA SER A 457 -22.89 13.40 2.94
C SER A 457 -23.62 14.05 4.10
N THR A 458 -24.88 14.37 3.91
CA THR A 458 -25.77 14.91 4.92
C THR A 458 -27.17 14.41 4.61
N ILE A 459 -27.93 14.07 5.65
CA ILE A 459 -29.32 13.67 5.56
C ILE A 459 -30.11 14.66 4.70
N GLY A 460 -30.99 14.15 3.83
CA GLY A 460 -31.87 14.99 3.02
C GLY A 460 -32.91 15.68 3.89
N ALA A 461 -33.38 16.86 3.47
CA ALA A 461 -34.35 17.66 4.24
C ALA A 461 -35.62 16.86 4.59
N ASP A 462 -36.20 16.14 3.62
CA ASP A 462 -37.43 15.36 3.85
C ASP A 462 -37.23 14.21 4.87
N ASP A 463 -36.06 13.56 4.83
CA ASP A 463 -35.69 12.51 5.78
C ASP A 463 -35.42 13.10 7.18
N ALA A 464 -34.81 14.29 7.22
CA ALA A 464 -34.55 15.02 8.45
C ALA A 464 -35.84 15.46 9.14
N ASP A 465 -36.79 16.06 8.41
CA ASP A 465 -38.11 16.45 8.94
C ASP A 465 -38.85 15.23 9.52
N THR A 466 -38.80 14.10 8.80
CA THR A 466 -39.41 12.85 9.26
C THR A 466 -38.75 12.34 10.55
N MET A 467 -37.42 12.42 10.62
CA MET A 467 -36.65 12.00 11.80
C MET A 467 -36.85 12.94 12.99
N GLU A 468 -36.87 14.25 12.77
CA GLU A 468 -37.13 15.26 13.79
C GLU A 468 -38.54 15.08 14.38
N SER A 469 -39.55 14.86 13.54
CA SER A 469 -40.90 14.52 14.00
C SER A 469 -40.90 13.24 14.83
N SER A 470 -40.27 12.17 14.32
CA SER A 470 -40.36 10.84 14.91
C SER A 470 -39.55 10.69 16.20
N ILE A 471 -38.43 11.41 16.33
CA ILE A 471 -37.46 11.27 17.42
C ILE A 471 -37.45 12.51 18.31
N VAL A 472 -37.12 13.68 17.75
CA VAL A 472 -36.83 14.89 18.52
C VAL A 472 -38.11 15.44 19.15
N THR A 473 -39.15 15.64 18.35
CA THR A 473 -40.44 16.18 18.83
C THR A 473 -41.02 15.31 19.92
N ASN A 474 -41.01 13.98 19.74
CA ASN A 474 -41.56 13.01 20.69
C ASN A 474 -40.85 12.98 22.07
N GLN A 475 -39.72 13.67 22.24
CA GLN A 475 -39.04 13.80 23.53
C GLN A 475 -39.39 15.08 24.30
N GLU A 476 -40.05 16.05 23.65
CA GLU A 476 -40.38 17.32 24.26
C GLU A 476 -41.42 17.16 25.37
N THR A 477 -41.05 17.44 26.62
CA THR A 477 -41.87 17.12 27.80
C THR A 477 -43.30 17.70 27.75
N PHE A 478 -43.46 18.89 27.17
CA PHE A 478 -44.76 19.56 27.07
C PHE A 478 -45.26 19.74 25.63
N ALA A 479 -44.43 19.42 24.64
CA ALA A 479 -44.72 19.64 23.22
C ALA A 479 -44.61 18.36 22.36
N TYR A 480 -44.44 17.17 22.97
CA TYR A 480 -44.35 15.90 22.24
C TYR A 480 -45.51 15.63 21.30
N TRP A 481 -46.69 16.19 21.57
CA TRP A 481 -47.91 16.01 20.78
C TRP A 481 -48.03 16.96 19.58
N THR A 482 -47.08 17.87 19.36
CA THR A 482 -47.26 18.99 18.41
C THR A 482 -47.08 18.61 16.94
N ASN A 483 -46.48 17.46 16.66
CA ASN A 483 -46.28 16.86 15.34
C ASN A 483 -47.53 16.12 14.79
N PHE A 484 -48.49 15.75 15.64
CA PHE A 484 -49.73 15.04 15.25
C PHE A 484 -49.48 13.77 14.43
N ASP A 485 -48.42 13.03 14.75
CA ASP A 485 -48.04 11.82 14.02
C ASP A 485 -48.59 10.53 14.65
N HIS A 486 -49.12 10.60 15.88
CA HIS A 486 -49.75 9.47 16.57
C HIS A 486 -51.16 9.82 17.11
N PRO A 487 -52.12 8.85 17.17
CA PRO A 487 -53.47 9.11 17.71
C PRO A 487 -53.50 9.70 19.14
N VAL A 488 -52.45 9.46 19.92
CA VAL A 488 -52.30 9.99 21.29
C VAL A 488 -52.17 11.51 21.29
N ASP A 489 -51.57 12.10 20.25
CA ASP A 489 -51.34 13.55 20.17
C ASP A 489 -52.65 14.32 20.16
N TYR A 490 -53.61 13.83 19.38
CA TYR A 490 -54.96 14.38 19.32
C TYR A 490 -55.69 14.26 20.67
N LEU A 491 -55.47 13.16 21.41
CA LEU A 491 -56.04 12.99 22.76
C LEU A 491 -55.42 13.98 23.75
N THR A 492 -54.10 14.23 23.66
CA THR A 492 -53.40 15.20 24.50
C THR A 492 -53.93 16.61 24.27
N VAL A 493 -54.17 17.02 23.01
CA VAL A 493 -54.82 18.31 22.73
C VAL A 493 -56.19 18.42 23.40
N LEU A 494 -57.01 17.36 23.34
CA LEU A 494 -58.32 17.35 23.99
C LEU A 494 -58.21 17.49 25.51
N PHE A 495 -57.21 16.87 26.14
CA PHE A 495 -56.97 17.03 27.57
C PHE A 495 -56.50 18.45 27.93
N TYR A 496 -55.59 19.04 27.15
CA TYR A 496 -55.14 20.42 27.37
C TYR A 496 -56.30 21.43 27.20
N LEU A 497 -57.10 21.27 26.15
CA LEU A 497 -58.31 22.08 25.94
C LEU A 497 -59.32 21.90 27.08
N GLY A 498 -59.52 20.67 27.55
CA GLY A 498 -60.34 20.36 28.72
C GLY A 498 -59.83 21.03 29.99
N ALA A 499 -58.52 20.98 30.24
CA ALA A 499 -57.89 21.61 31.40
C ALA A 499 -58.05 23.14 31.38
N VAL A 500 -57.84 23.79 30.23
CA VAL A 500 -58.08 25.24 30.06
C VAL A 500 -59.54 25.59 30.33
N LEU A 501 -60.48 24.78 29.85
CA LEU A 501 -61.90 25.00 30.05
C LEU A 501 -62.30 24.84 31.54
N CYS A 502 -61.72 23.85 32.23
CA CYS A 502 -61.88 23.68 33.67
C CYS A 502 -61.30 24.86 34.48
N ILE A 503 -60.10 25.34 34.13
CA ILE A 503 -59.47 26.50 34.77
C ILE A 503 -60.31 27.76 34.53
N GLY A 504 -60.77 27.98 33.29
CA GLY A 504 -61.63 29.10 32.93
C GLY A 504 -62.95 29.10 33.72
N ASN A 505 -63.60 27.94 33.86
CA ASN A 505 -64.79 27.80 34.68
C ASN A 505 -64.51 27.99 36.17
N GLY A 506 -63.37 27.51 36.67
CA GLY A 506 -62.93 27.74 38.05
C GLY A 506 -62.69 29.22 38.37
N LEU A 507 -62.02 29.95 37.48
CA LEU A 507 -61.83 31.41 37.57
C LEU A 507 -63.17 32.14 37.52
N ARG A 508 -64.09 31.72 36.65
CA ARG A 508 -65.44 32.29 36.58
C ARG A 508 -66.23 32.09 37.88
N LEU A 509 -66.09 30.92 38.50
CA LEU A 509 -66.72 30.62 39.80
C LEU A 509 -66.08 31.43 40.94
N MET A 510 -64.76 31.67 40.91
CA MET A 510 -64.10 32.55 41.89
C MET A 510 -64.49 34.02 41.72
N MET A 511 -64.59 34.51 40.48
CA MET A 511 -65.05 35.87 40.18
C MET A 511 -66.55 36.06 40.47
N GLY A 512 -67.38 35.03 40.24
CA GLY A 512 -68.79 35.04 40.62
C GLY A 512 -69.03 34.94 42.12
N ALA A 513 -68.15 34.24 42.86
CA ALA A 513 -68.21 34.18 44.32
C ALA A 513 -67.80 35.50 45.00
N GLU A 514 -66.93 36.31 44.36
CA GLU A 514 -66.67 37.69 44.81
C GLU A 514 -67.89 38.60 44.60
N GLU A 515 -68.68 38.43 43.53
CA GLU A 515 -69.95 39.15 43.32
C GLU A 515 -71.05 38.73 44.32
N GLU A 516 -71.20 37.43 44.63
CA GLU A 516 -72.19 36.96 45.63
C GLU A 516 -71.85 37.40 47.08
N SER A 517 -70.57 37.56 47.42
CA SER A 517 -70.16 38.05 48.74
C SER A 517 -70.48 39.54 48.99
N ALA A 518 -70.81 40.29 47.93
CA ALA A 518 -71.20 41.70 48.02
C ALA A 518 -72.73 41.91 48.11
N GLU A 519 -73.56 40.90 47.78
CA GLU A 519 -75.02 41.03 47.73
C GLU A 519 -75.77 40.47 48.95
N GLU A 520 -75.15 39.68 49.83
CA GLU A 520 -75.84 39.03 50.97
C GLU A 520 -76.17 39.94 52.18
N THR A 521 -76.09 41.27 52.07
CA THR A 521 -76.45 42.18 53.19
C THR A 521 -77.69 43.05 52.95
N GLN A 522 -78.84 42.54 52.48
CA GLN A 522 -80.16 43.20 52.75
C GLN A 522 -81.36 42.23 52.82
N VAL A 523 -81.69 41.82 54.06
CA VAL A 523 -83.02 41.70 54.72
C VAL A 523 -84.23 41.14 53.96
N GLU A 524 -84.87 40.10 54.52
CA GLU A 524 -86.34 39.99 54.49
C GLU A 524 -86.93 39.58 55.86
N LYS A 525 -87.89 40.38 56.33
CA LYS A 525 -88.71 40.24 57.54
C LYS A 525 -89.87 39.28 57.24
N HIS A 526 -90.24 38.43 58.21
CA HIS A 526 -91.52 37.73 58.21
C HIS A 526 -92.46 38.30 59.28
N ASP A 527 -93.69 38.60 58.86
CA ASP A 527 -94.83 39.05 59.67
C ASP A 527 -95.36 37.93 60.59
N GLU A 528 -95.83 38.31 61.78
CA GLU A 528 -96.80 37.53 62.54
C GLU A 528 -97.82 38.46 63.22
N ALA A 529 -99.10 38.11 63.10
CA ALA A 529 -100.26 38.93 63.41
C ALA A 529 -100.88 38.55 64.80
N PRO A 530 -102.00 39.13 65.27
CA PRO A 530 -102.04 39.99 66.44
C PRO A 530 -102.91 39.47 67.60
N VAL A 531 -102.74 40.00 68.83
CA VAL A 531 -103.82 40.07 69.83
C VAL A 531 -103.66 41.33 70.72
N GLU A 532 -104.75 42.12 70.72
CA GLU A 532 -105.28 43.13 71.67
C GLU A 532 -104.97 42.91 73.19
N LEU A 533 -105.03 43.85 74.14
CA LEU A 533 -105.78 45.11 74.35
C LEU A 533 -105.21 45.87 75.58
N ASN A 534 -105.63 47.13 75.70
CA ASN A 534 -105.85 47.94 76.92
C ASN A 534 -104.82 48.97 77.42
N GLU A 535 -105.24 50.22 77.18
CA GLU A 535 -105.50 51.30 78.15
C GLU A 535 -104.36 51.96 78.93
N ALA A 536 -104.31 53.29 78.70
CA ALA A 536 -104.11 54.37 79.68
C ALA A 536 -102.73 54.47 80.35
N ALA A 537 -102.19 55.63 80.69
CA ALA A 537 -102.42 57.05 80.43
C ALA A 537 -101.26 57.77 81.16
N SER A 538 -101.02 59.04 80.82
CA SER A 538 -100.22 60.03 81.57
C SER A 538 -98.72 59.72 81.74
N GLU A 539 -97.80 60.67 81.56
CA GLU A 539 -97.84 62.12 81.37
C GLU A 539 -96.53 62.53 80.69
#